data_AF-A9KTC6-F1
#
_entry.id   AF-A9KTC6-F1
#
_cell.length_a   1.000
_cell.length_b   1.000
_cell.length_c   1.000
_cell.angle_alpha   90.00
_cell.angle_beta   90.00
_cell.angle_gamma   90.00
#
_symmetry.space_group_name_H-M   'P 1'
#
loop_
_entity.id
_entity.type
_entity.pdbx_description
1 polymer ?
#
loop_
_entity_poly.entity_id
_entity_poly.type
_entity_poly.pdbx_seq_one_letter_code
_entity_poly.pdbx_strand_id
1 'polypeptide(L)'
;MRKWLLMIALLSSMCILCSCKFKTESDINSEDSRIVSITPTITLTPTIIPANPITVSNTPTPTISISEINSQGNKGSYVITPAPTYAPPEEQPKLSKEEQKRLDSLRKQALEGKSVEIKNGDYFDLDGDGYLEQIKYERTGKNHYERSYLLTIGNATKAFMIDAPTDKLYLSNMTNDGVSLQILIDDYGDSCLNIVNIFYYKEGIIYDLGDIGGLVDDIKSLGDGLYECRERADTLQTWFHPRKFYISDMSMGSYDVNDNYVEVTTPVLVRMPKEMYLVNTRVILLHDLFLYKTQFSITAEVKLEKNQYATIVTSDDEEWIYIQGDVNGAGWIRIEELPEDNTFIGLSNAG
;
A
#
# COMPACT_ATOMS: atom_id res chain seq x y z
N MET A 1 11.84 -57.30 2.15
CA MET A 1 12.22 -56.74 3.46
C MET A 1 11.30 -55.56 3.70
N ARG A 2 10.15 -55.73 4.38
CA ARG A 2 9.92 -55.47 5.82
C ARG A 2 10.68 -54.22 6.33
N LYS A 3 10.16 -53.25 7.10
CA LYS A 3 8.87 -52.85 7.72
C LYS A 3 9.31 -51.74 8.74
N TRP A 4 8.42 -50.83 9.18
CA TRP A 4 8.57 -49.83 10.30
C TRP A 4 9.33 -48.52 9.97
N LEU A 5 8.84 -47.29 10.18
CA LEU A 5 7.90 -46.61 11.10
C LEU A 5 8.48 -46.26 12.51
N LEU A 6 8.61 -44.94 12.71
CA LEU A 6 8.50 -44.14 13.95
C LEU A 6 9.69 -43.95 14.93
N MET A 7 10.00 -42.65 15.13
CA MET A 7 9.97 -41.90 16.42
C MET A 7 11.26 -41.63 17.23
N ILE A 8 11.31 -40.37 17.70
CA ILE A 8 11.87 -39.81 18.96
C ILE A 8 13.11 -38.90 18.87
N ALA A 9 12.80 -37.65 19.23
CA ALA A 9 13.59 -36.52 19.69
C ALA A 9 14.84 -36.82 20.54
N LEU A 10 15.86 -35.95 20.45
CA LEU A 10 16.65 -35.46 21.59
C LEU A 10 17.72 -34.43 21.17
N LEU A 11 18.03 -33.52 22.12
CA LEU A 11 19.07 -32.47 22.17
C LEU A 11 18.75 -31.19 21.37
N SER A 12 18.90 -29.97 21.89
CA SER A 12 19.51 -29.40 23.11
C SER A 12 19.18 -27.89 23.07
N SER A 13 18.91 -27.15 24.14
CA SER A 13 19.97 -26.60 24.98
C SER A 13 19.38 -25.84 26.18
N MET A 14 19.90 -26.14 27.38
CA MET A 14 19.83 -25.32 28.59
C MET A 14 20.92 -24.24 28.56
N CYS A 15 20.63 -23.04 29.05
CA CYS A 15 21.50 -22.17 29.88
C CYS A 15 20.61 -21.04 30.44
N ILE A 16 20.22 -21.05 31.72
CA ILE A 16 20.86 -20.45 32.91
C ILE A 16 20.81 -18.90 32.95
N LEU A 17 19.86 -18.43 33.78
CA LEU A 17 19.89 -17.35 34.80
C LEU A 17 20.78 -16.11 34.59
N CYS A 18 20.11 -14.95 34.62
CA CYS A 18 20.59 -13.80 35.39
C CYS A 18 19.44 -13.12 36.14
N SER A 19 19.61 -13.03 37.46
CA SER A 19 18.74 -12.33 38.41
C SER A 19 19.03 -10.83 38.39
N CYS A 20 17.99 -10.00 38.51
CA CYS A 20 18.11 -8.67 39.12
C CYS A 20 16.92 -8.44 40.05
N LYS A 21 17.23 -8.29 41.34
CA LYS A 21 16.34 -7.80 42.38
C LYS A 21 16.12 -6.31 42.15
N PHE A 22 14.87 -5.87 42.17
CA PHE A 22 14.54 -4.49 42.48
C PHE A 22 13.75 -4.45 43.79
N LYS A 23 14.29 -3.69 44.74
CA LYS A 23 13.72 -3.38 46.04
C LYS A 23 13.20 -1.94 45.94
N THR A 24 11.92 -1.73 46.16
CA THR A 24 11.35 -0.40 46.41
C THR A 24 10.47 -0.48 47.64
N GLU A 25 11.01 0.05 48.73
CA GLU A 25 10.26 0.56 49.87
C GLU A 25 9.67 1.92 49.46
N SER A 26 8.35 2.07 49.60
CA SER A 26 7.74 3.38 49.86
C SER A 26 6.41 3.16 50.58
N ASP A 27 6.28 3.85 51.69
CA ASP A 27 5.20 3.81 52.68
C ASP A 27 3.81 4.06 52.09
N ILE A 28 2.82 3.29 52.58
CA ILE A 28 1.40 3.63 52.45
C ILE A 28 0.82 3.74 53.86
N ASN A 29 0.52 4.97 54.26
CA ASN A 29 -0.45 5.25 55.30
C ASN A 29 -1.86 5.01 54.76
N SER A 30 -2.67 4.40 55.62
CA SER A 30 -4.09 4.09 55.44
C SER A 30 -4.95 5.33 55.18
N GLU A 31 -5.97 5.20 54.33
CA GLU A 31 -7.37 5.32 54.78
C GLU A 31 -8.37 4.81 53.72
N ASP A 32 -9.16 3.84 54.18
CA ASP A 32 -10.58 3.57 53.92
C ASP A 32 -11.21 3.95 52.56
N SER A 33 -11.53 2.93 51.74
CA SER A 33 -12.79 2.93 50.99
C SER A 33 -13.20 1.50 50.61
N ARG A 34 -14.42 1.11 51.00
CA ARG A 34 -15.03 -0.19 50.70
C ARG A 34 -15.58 -0.17 49.26
N ILE A 35 -15.10 -1.06 48.40
CA ILE A 35 -15.73 -1.33 47.10
C ILE A 35 -16.63 -2.56 47.23
N VAL A 36 -17.93 -2.36 47.04
CA VAL A 36 -18.95 -3.40 46.88
C VAL A 36 -18.92 -3.87 45.43
N SER A 37 -18.67 -5.16 45.22
CA SER A 37 -18.78 -5.82 43.91
C SER A 37 -20.25 -6.13 43.63
N ILE A 38 -20.79 -5.59 42.54
CA ILE A 38 -22.12 -5.91 42.02
C ILE A 38 -21.94 -6.51 40.63
N THR A 39 -22.28 -7.79 40.48
CA THR A 39 -22.32 -8.48 39.18
C THR A 39 -23.75 -8.42 38.64
N PRO A 40 -24.01 -7.80 37.47
CA PRO A 40 -25.34 -7.89 36.86
C PRO A 40 -25.48 -9.21 36.09
N THR A 41 -26.48 -10.00 36.46
CA THR A 41 -26.99 -11.14 35.69
C THR A 41 -28.10 -10.63 34.76
N ILE A 42 -27.93 -10.78 33.44
CA ILE A 42 -28.97 -10.48 32.45
C ILE A 42 -29.62 -11.79 32.01
N THR A 43 -30.91 -11.94 32.27
CA THR A 43 -31.74 -13.05 31.81
C THR A 43 -32.50 -12.60 30.56
N LEU A 44 -32.32 -13.28 29.43
CA LEU A 44 -33.09 -13.04 28.20
C LEU A 44 -34.21 -14.07 28.07
N THR A 45 -35.45 -13.60 28.03
CA THR A 45 -36.64 -14.39 27.66
C THR A 45 -36.89 -14.28 26.16
N PRO A 46 -37.09 -15.40 25.43
CA PRO A 46 -37.39 -15.35 24.01
C PRO A 46 -38.83 -14.88 23.77
N THR A 47 -39.01 -13.88 22.91
CA THR A 47 -40.30 -13.48 22.36
C THR A 47 -40.48 -14.14 21.00
N ILE A 48 -41.52 -14.97 20.86
CA ILE A 48 -41.89 -15.60 19.59
C ILE A 48 -42.77 -14.62 18.81
N ILE A 49 -42.34 -14.23 17.61
CA ILE A 49 -43.15 -13.43 16.67
C ILE A 49 -43.66 -14.37 15.56
N PRO A 50 -44.97 -14.38 15.24
CA PRO A 50 -45.53 -15.25 14.22
C PRO A 50 -45.17 -14.80 12.80
N ALA A 51 -44.83 -15.77 11.94
CA ALA A 51 -44.52 -15.57 10.54
C ALA A 51 -45.78 -15.29 9.71
N ASN A 52 -45.78 -14.19 8.95
CA ASN A 52 -46.70 -13.99 7.83
C ASN A 52 -45.93 -14.15 6.50
N PRO A 53 -46.53 -14.78 5.47
CA PRO A 53 -45.87 -15.00 4.19
C PRO A 53 -45.81 -13.70 3.37
N ILE A 54 -44.61 -13.31 2.94
CA ILE A 54 -44.40 -12.15 2.05
C ILE A 54 -44.51 -12.62 0.59
N THR A 55 -45.32 -11.89 -0.16
CA THR A 55 -45.54 -12.02 -1.61
C THR A 55 -44.44 -11.28 -2.37
N VAL A 56 -43.86 -11.91 -3.40
CA VAL A 56 -42.78 -11.34 -4.23
C VAL A 56 -43.34 -10.26 -5.17
N SER A 57 -42.77 -9.06 -5.14
CA SER A 57 -43.03 -7.98 -6.11
C SER A 57 -41.69 -7.49 -6.69
N ASN A 58 -41.59 -7.49 -8.02
CA ASN A 58 -40.41 -7.09 -8.78
C ASN A 58 -40.29 -5.56 -8.92
N THR A 59 -39.14 -4.96 -8.56
CA THR A 59 -38.45 -3.74 -9.12
C THR A 59 -37.63 -3.01 -8.04
N PRO A 60 -36.70 -2.07 -8.37
CA PRO A 60 -35.63 -2.06 -9.37
C PRO A 60 -34.22 -1.97 -8.71
N THR A 61 -33.16 -2.15 -9.50
CA THR A 61 -31.74 -2.21 -9.09
C THR A 61 -31.26 -0.95 -8.32
N PRO A 62 -30.59 -1.09 -7.15
CA PRO A 62 -30.14 0.05 -6.34
C PRO A 62 -28.80 0.63 -6.78
N THR A 63 -28.64 1.95 -6.64
CA THR A 63 -27.41 2.72 -6.86
C THR A 63 -26.69 2.90 -5.51
N ILE A 64 -25.40 2.55 -5.45
CA ILE A 64 -24.56 2.65 -4.25
C ILE A 64 -23.87 4.03 -4.23
N SER A 65 -23.86 4.71 -3.08
CA SER A 65 -23.06 5.92 -2.82
C SER A 65 -22.02 5.60 -1.75
N ILE A 66 -20.74 5.84 -2.05
CA ILE A 66 -19.62 5.60 -1.13
C ILE A 66 -19.04 6.96 -0.72
N SER A 67 -18.85 7.18 0.58
CA SER A 67 -18.18 8.35 1.16
C SER A 67 -16.68 8.12 1.34
N GLU A 68 -15.91 9.18 1.09
CA GLU A 68 -14.45 9.27 0.92
C GLU A 68 -13.59 8.82 2.13
N ILE A 69 -12.45 8.19 1.83
CA ILE A 69 -11.23 8.24 2.68
C ILE A 69 -10.15 8.96 1.87
N ASN A 70 -9.65 10.05 2.43
CA ASN A 70 -8.68 10.96 1.83
C ASN A 70 -7.32 10.29 1.57
N SER A 71 -6.92 10.15 0.31
CA SER A 71 -5.53 10.35 -0.10
C SER A 71 -5.41 11.74 -0.72
N GLN A 72 -4.43 12.53 -0.25
CA GLN A 72 -4.07 13.78 -0.89
C GLN A 72 -3.52 13.46 -2.27
N GLY A 73 -4.20 13.91 -3.33
CA GLY A 73 -3.61 13.90 -4.67
C GLY A 73 -4.45 13.35 -5.83
N ASN A 74 -5.78 13.26 -5.76
CA ASN A 74 -6.56 13.10 -7.00
C ASN A 74 -8.01 13.61 -6.84
N LYS A 75 -8.22 14.93 -6.95
CA LYS A 75 -9.56 15.53 -7.09
C LYS A 75 -10.03 15.41 -8.54
N GLY A 76 -10.27 14.18 -8.99
CA GLY A 76 -10.85 13.86 -10.29
C GLY A 76 -12.30 13.39 -10.13
N SER A 77 -13.21 14.01 -10.88
CA SER A 77 -14.64 13.67 -10.96
C SER A 77 -14.86 12.17 -11.16
N TYR A 78 -15.48 11.50 -10.19
CA TYR A 78 -15.83 10.08 -10.30
C TYR A 78 -16.95 9.88 -11.32
N VAL A 79 -16.63 9.21 -12.43
CA VAL A 79 -17.65 8.61 -13.30
C VAL A 79 -18.22 7.42 -12.55
N ILE A 80 -19.55 7.38 -12.43
CA ILE A 80 -20.30 6.28 -11.84
C ILE A 80 -19.99 5.01 -12.65
N THR A 81 -19.25 4.08 -12.05
CA THR A 81 -19.10 2.73 -12.57
C THR A 81 -20.49 2.08 -12.59
N PRO A 82 -20.98 1.51 -13.70
CA PRO A 82 -22.21 0.74 -13.68
C PRO A 82 -22.12 -0.36 -12.62
N ALA A 83 -23.25 -0.71 -12.00
CA ALA A 83 -23.30 -1.74 -10.97
C ALA A 83 -22.58 -3.01 -11.47
N PRO A 84 -21.78 -3.68 -10.61
CA PRO A 84 -21.06 -4.89 -10.99
C PRO A 84 -22.02 -5.87 -11.60
N THR A 85 -21.85 -6.14 -12.89
CA THR A 85 -22.63 -7.16 -13.57
C THR A 85 -21.86 -8.45 -13.35
N TYR A 86 -22.17 -9.16 -12.26
CA TYR A 86 -21.56 -10.43 -11.87
C TYR A 86 -21.80 -11.56 -12.89
N ALA A 87 -22.35 -11.25 -14.07
CA ALA A 87 -22.58 -12.21 -15.11
C ALA A 87 -21.25 -12.43 -15.86
N PRO A 88 -20.70 -13.66 -15.87
CA PRO A 88 -19.55 -13.97 -16.70
C PRO A 88 -19.86 -13.67 -18.18
N PRO A 89 -18.84 -13.39 -19.01
CA PRO A 89 -19.06 -13.10 -20.42
C PRO A 89 -19.90 -14.19 -21.07
N GLU A 90 -21.01 -13.81 -21.74
CA GLU A 90 -21.94 -14.78 -22.35
C GLU A 90 -21.24 -15.71 -23.36
N GLU A 91 -20.16 -15.24 -24.00
CA GLU A 91 -19.30 -16.06 -24.86
C GLU A 91 -17.81 -15.80 -24.57
N GLN A 92 -17.05 -16.88 -24.35
CA GLN A 92 -15.59 -16.84 -24.25
C GLN A 92 -14.95 -16.62 -25.63
N PRO A 93 -13.81 -15.91 -25.70
CA PRO A 93 -13.16 -15.61 -26.97
C PRO A 93 -12.67 -16.89 -27.67
N LYS A 94 -12.92 -17.01 -28.98
CA LYS A 94 -12.36 -18.08 -29.80
C LYS A 94 -10.94 -17.72 -30.23
N LEU A 95 -9.97 -18.05 -29.39
CA LEU A 95 -8.56 -17.79 -29.64
C LEU A 95 -7.94 -18.82 -30.61
N SER A 96 -6.99 -18.37 -31.43
CA SER A 96 -6.14 -19.29 -32.20
C SER A 96 -5.22 -20.08 -31.25
N LYS A 97 -4.67 -21.21 -31.71
CA LYS A 97 -3.76 -22.02 -30.89
C LYS A 97 -2.48 -21.27 -30.54
N GLU A 98 -1.98 -20.49 -31.48
CA GLU A 98 -0.78 -19.66 -31.32
C GLU A 98 -1.02 -18.55 -30.30
N GLU A 99 -2.19 -17.91 -30.38
CA GLU A 99 -2.56 -16.84 -29.47
C GLU A 99 -2.81 -17.36 -28.05
N GLN A 100 -3.54 -18.47 -27.91
CA GLN A 100 -3.72 -19.13 -26.62
C GLN A 100 -2.37 -19.45 -25.97
N LYS A 101 -1.46 -20.07 -26.73
CA LYS A 101 -0.11 -20.41 -26.23
C LYS A 101 0.67 -19.17 -25.79
N ARG A 102 0.53 -18.05 -26.51
CA ARG A 102 1.18 -16.77 -26.13
C ARG A 102 0.62 -16.25 -24.81
N LEU A 103 -0.70 -16.16 -24.69
CA LEU A 103 -1.38 -15.64 -23.50
C LEU A 103 -1.12 -16.54 -22.28
N ASP A 104 -1.17 -17.87 -22.43
CA ASP A 104 -0.81 -18.82 -21.37
C ASP A 104 0.63 -18.62 -20.87
N SER A 105 1.57 -18.38 -21.80
CA SER A 105 2.97 -18.13 -21.46
C SER A 105 3.17 -16.82 -20.73
N LEU A 106 2.41 -15.77 -21.07
CA LEU A 106 2.45 -14.48 -20.37
C LEU A 106 1.83 -14.60 -18.99
N ARG A 107 0.64 -15.21 -18.87
CA ARG A 107 -0.03 -15.48 -17.59
C ARG A 107 0.87 -16.27 -16.65
N LYS A 108 1.50 -17.34 -17.15
CA LYS A 108 2.44 -18.13 -16.34
C LYS A 108 3.59 -17.29 -15.79
N GLN A 109 4.20 -16.44 -16.63
CA GLN A 109 5.28 -15.56 -16.18
C GLN A 109 4.79 -14.53 -15.16
N ALA A 110 3.60 -13.97 -15.36
CA ALA A 110 2.98 -13.05 -14.42
C ALA A 110 2.72 -13.69 -13.05
N LEU A 111 2.20 -14.93 -13.03
CA LEU A 111 1.99 -15.72 -11.81
C LEU A 111 3.30 -16.14 -11.13
N GLU A 112 4.41 -16.20 -11.87
CA GLU A 112 5.76 -16.38 -11.32
C GLU A 112 6.34 -15.08 -10.72
N GLY A 113 5.55 -14.00 -10.64
CA GLY A 113 5.95 -12.72 -10.05
C GLY A 113 6.73 -11.80 -11.00
N LYS A 114 6.75 -12.09 -12.31
CA LYS A 114 7.35 -11.21 -13.33
C LYS A 114 6.32 -10.24 -13.85
N SER A 115 6.67 -8.96 -13.97
CA SER A 115 5.88 -8.04 -14.76
C SER A 115 6.10 -8.29 -16.24
N VAL A 116 5.03 -8.57 -16.99
CA VAL A 116 5.10 -8.87 -18.43
C VAL A 116 4.30 -7.87 -19.24
N GLU A 117 4.89 -7.32 -20.30
CA GLU A 117 4.20 -6.44 -21.24
C GLU A 117 3.12 -7.23 -22.00
N ILE A 118 1.89 -6.72 -22.01
CA ILE A 118 0.75 -7.28 -22.73
C ILE A 118 0.26 -6.29 -23.79
N LYS A 119 -0.49 -6.78 -24.77
CA LYS A 119 -1.06 -5.90 -25.80
C LYS A 119 -2.42 -5.38 -25.36
N ASN A 120 -2.72 -4.16 -25.77
CA ASN A 120 -4.07 -3.63 -25.70
C ASN A 120 -5.03 -4.54 -26.49
N GLY A 121 -6.09 -5.02 -25.85
CA GLY A 121 -7.05 -5.98 -26.42
C GLY A 121 -6.78 -7.45 -26.10
N ASP A 122 -5.71 -7.78 -25.37
CA ASP A 122 -5.43 -9.15 -24.90
C ASP A 122 -6.49 -9.63 -23.89
N TYR A 123 -6.55 -10.96 -23.72
CA TYR A 123 -7.53 -11.65 -22.87
C TYR A 123 -6.83 -12.41 -21.75
N PHE A 124 -7.22 -12.19 -20.50
CA PHE A 124 -6.69 -12.88 -19.32
C PHE A 124 -7.78 -13.10 -18.29
N ASP A 125 -7.66 -14.18 -17.52
CA ASP A 125 -8.45 -14.48 -16.32
C ASP A 125 -7.82 -13.72 -15.14
N LEU A 126 -8.30 -12.52 -14.83
CA LEU A 126 -7.61 -11.63 -13.91
C LEU A 126 -7.89 -11.94 -12.43
N ASP A 127 -9.06 -12.47 -12.10
CA ASP A 127 -9.48 -12.77 -10.73
C ASP A 127 -9.55 -14.26 -10.40
N GLY A 128 -9.23 -15.13 -11.36
CA GLY A 128 -9.10 -16.57 -11.14
C GLY A 128 -10.44 -17.32 -11.23
N ASP A 129 -11.50 -16.69 -11.75
CA ASP A 129 -12.82 -17.31 -11.88
C ASP A 129 -12.93 -18.29 -13.08
N GLY A 130 -11.89 -18.32 -13.92
CA GLY A 130 -11.77 -19.20 -15.08
C GLY A 130 -12.37 -18.66 -16.37
N TYR A 131 -12.87 -17.43 -16.37
CA TYR A 131 -13.28 -16.69 -17.57
C TYR A 131 -12.17 -15.74 -18.00
N LEU A 132 -12.09 -15.47 -19.31
CA LEU A 132 -11.13 -14.50 -19.84
C LEU A 132 -11.79 -13.13 -20.02
N GLU A 133 -11.19 -12.10 -19.45
CA GLU A 133 -11.57 -10.70 -19.62
C GLU A 133 -10.71 -10.05 -20.71
N GLN A 134 -11.35 -9.33 -21.63
CA GLN A 134 -10.63 -8.45 -22.55
C GLN A 134 -10.16 -7.20 -21.81
N ILE A 135 -8.89 -6.83 -21.95
CA ILE A 135 -8.33 -5.60 -21.39
C ILE A 135 -8.20 -4.56 -22.49
N LYS A 136 -8.79 -3.37 -22.30
CA LYS A 136 -8.62 -2.22 -23.18
C LYS A 136 -8.18 -1.00 -22.41
N TYR A 137 -7.20 -0.31 -22.96
CA TYR A 137 -6.67 0.95 -22.47
C TYR A 137 -6.73 1.98 -23.59
N GLU A 138 -7.48 3.05 -23.37
CA GLU A 138 -7.77 4.04 -24.40
C GLU A 138 -7.64 5.45 -23.84
N ARG A 139 -6.95 6.31 -24.58
CA ARG A 139 -6.96 7.75 -24.30
C ARG A 139 -8.33 8.32 -24.69
N THR A 140 -8.98 9.01 -23.75
CA THR A 140 -10.26 9.68 -24.01
C THR A 140 -10.11 11.16 -24.31
N GLY A 141 -8.96 11.74 -23.95
CA GLY A 141 -8.59 13.11 -24.26
C GLY A 141 -8.45 13.40 -25.76
N LYS A 142 -8.95 14.55 -26.21
CA LYS A 142 -8.93 15.02 -27.61
C LYS A 142 -7.61 15.69 -28.03
N ASN A 143 -6.74 16.03 -27.08
CA ASN A 143 -5.43 16.63 -27.34
C ASN A 143 -4.37 16.10 -26.37
N HIS A 144 -3.11 16.41 -26.65
CA HIS A 144 -1.96 15.91 -25.88
C HIS A 144 -1.89 16.41 -24.43
N TYR A 145 -2.64 17.45 -24.06
CA TYR A 145 -2.75 17.94 -22.68
C TYR A 145 -3.87 17.27 -21.88
N GLU A 146 -4.81 16.59 -22.54
CA GLU A 146 -5.87 15.87 -21.87
C GLU A 146 -5.34 14.51 -21.40
N ARG A 147 -5.11 14.44 -20.08
CA ARG A 147 -4.52 13.33 -19.31
C ARG A 147 -5.52 12.22 -18.96
N SER A 148 -6.69 12.21 -19.58
CA SER A 148 -7.79 11.29 -19.24
C SER A 148 -7.72 10.01 -20.05
N TYR A 149 -7.79 8.89 -19.33
CA TYR A 149 -7.74 7.53 -19.86
C TYR A 149 -8.92 6.70 -19.37
N LEU A 150 -9.21 5.65 -20.14
CA LEU A 150 -10.23 4.66 -19.85
C LEU A 150 -9.58 3.28 -19.83
N LEU A 151 -9.74 2.55 -18.73
CA LEU A 151 -9.39 1.14 -18.60
C LEU A 151 -10.70 0.35 -18.59
N THR A 152 -10.86 -0.54 -19.56
CA THR A 152 -11.99 -1.47 -19.65
C THR A 152 -11.47 -2.88 -19.48
N ILE A 153 -12.10 -3.64 -18.58
CA ILE A 153 -11.77 -5.05 -18.30
C ILE A 153 -13.08 -5.82 -18.34
N GLY A 154 -13.24 -6.68 -19.36
CA GLY A 154 -14.52 -7.32 -19.63
C GLY A 154 -15.62 -6.28 -19.84
N ASN A 155 -16.62 -6.28 -18.96
CA ASN A 155 -17.72 -5.30 -18.95
C ASN A 155 -17.49 -4.12 -18.01
N ALA A 156 -16.46 -4.18 -17.16
CA ALA A 156 -16.13 -3.12 -16.22
C ALA A 156 -15.34 -2.02 -16.92
N THR A 157 -15.52 -0.77 -16.48
CA THR A 157 -14.82 0.38 -17.07
C THR A 157 -14.50 1.40 -15.99
N LYS A 158 -13.27 1.91 -16.00
CA LYS A 158 -12.74 2.89 -15.04
C LYS A 158 -12.06 4.03 -15.79
N ALA A 159 -12.51 5.25 -15.52
CA ALA A 159 -11.83 6.46 -15.96
C ALA A 159 -10.80 6.89 -14.91
N PHE A 160 -9.64 7.37 -15.36
CA PHE A 160 -8.54 7.80 -14.50
C PHE A 160 -7.61 8.78 -15.25
N MET A 161 -6.66 9.36 -14.53
CA MET A 161 -5.74 10.37 -15.05
C MET A 161 -4.30 9.86 -15.02
N ILE A 162 -3.55 10.09 -16.09
CA ILE A 162 -2.11 9.82 -16.19
C ILE A 162 -1.45 11.03 -16.88
N ASP A 163 -0.31 11.47 -16.35
CA ASP A 163 0.39 12.67 -16.83
C ASP A 163 1.14 12.42 -18.15
N ALA A 164 1.96 11.38 -18.21
CA ALA A 164 2.83 11.05 -19.33
C ALA A 164 3.00 9.52 -19.49
N PRO A 165 1.97 8.79 -19.98
CA PRO A 165 2.02 7.34 -20.11
C PRO A 165 3.06 6.88 -21.13
N THR A 166 3.56 5.66 -20.92
CA THR A 166 4.38 4.94 -21.93
C THR A 166 3.54 4.28 -23.03
N ASP A 167 2.21 4.33 -22.93
CA ASP A 167 1.23 3.58 -23.73
C ASP A 167 1.39 2.04 -23.64
N LYS A 168 2.10 1.55 -22.62
CA LYS A 168 2.28 0.12 -22.35
C LYS A 168 1.40 -0.36 -21.22
N LEU A 169 0.98 -1.61 -21.33
CA LEU A 169 0.26 -2.34 -20.28
C LEU A 169 1.12 -3.50 -19.81
N TYR A 170 1.15 -3.70 -18.50
CA TYR A 170 1.84 -4.82 -17.89
C TYR A 170 0.90 -5.64 -17.02
N LEU A 171 1.21 -6.91 -16.88
CA LEU A 171 0.50 -7.88 -16.06
C LEU A 171 1.44 -8.46 -15.02
N SER A 172 1.02 -8.53 -13.75
CA SER A 172 1.83 -9.10 -12.67
C SER A 172 0.94 -9.68 -11.57
N ASN A 173 1.33 -10.80 -10.96
CA ASN A 173 0.73 -11.26 -9.70
C ASN A 173 1.43 -10.55 -8.55
N MET A 174 0.79 -9.56 -7.94
CA MET A 174 1.32 -8.74 -6.85
C MET A 174 0.63 -9.01 -5.50
N THR A 175 -0.21 -10.04 -5.45
CA THR A 175 -0.86 -10.55 -4.23
C THR A 175 -0.20 -11.86 -3.77
N ASN A 176 -0.56 -12.34 -2.58
CA ASN A 176 -0.07 -13.61 -2.03
C ASN A 176 -0.99 -14.81 -2.33
N ASP A 177 -2.11 -14.59 -3.04
CA ASP A 177 -3.07 -15.65 -3.41
C ASP A 177 -2.54 -16.58 -4.52
N GLY A 178 -1.50 -16.15 -5.25
CA GLY A 178 -0.90 -16.89 -6.36
C GLY A 178 -1.81 -17.06 -7.59
N VAL A 179 -2.91 -16.33 -7.69
CA VAL A 179 -3.90 -16.45 -8.79
C VAL A 179 -4.33 -15.11 -9.38
N SER A 180 -4.43 -14.04 -8.58
CA SER A 180 -4.93 -12.75 -9.04
C SER A 180 -3.87 -11.98 -9.81
N LEU A 181 -4.25 -11.32 -10.90
CA LEU A 181 -3.34 -10.51 -11.69
C LEU A 181 -3.74 -9.03 -11.66
N GLN A 182 -2.73 -8.17 -11.50
CA GLN A 182 -2.87 -6.73 -11.52
C GLN A 182 -2.40 -6.18 -12.86
N ILE A 183 -3.05 -5.09 -13.28
CA ILE A 183 -2.66 -4.30 -14.44
C ILE A 183 -1.80 -3.15 -13.96
N LEU A 184 -0.62 -3.01 -14.56
CA LEU A 184 0.32 -1.94 -14.26
C LEU A 184 0.47 -1.04 -15.49
N ILE A 185 0.48 0.27 -15.26
CA ILE A 185 0.63 1.28 -16.31
C ILE A 185 1.70 2.28 -15.87
N ASP A 186 2.79 2.32 -16.62
CA ASP A 186 3.87 3.28 -16.41
C ASP A 186 3.41 4.70 -16.78
N ASP A 187 3.80 5.64 -15.93
CA ASP A 187 3.66 7.07 -16.12
C ASP A 187 5.01 7.75 -15.83
N TYR A 188 5.55 8.51 -16.78
CA TYR A 188 6.77 9.28 -16.53
C TYR A 188 6.56 10.47 -15.58
N GLY A 189 5.29 10.81 -15.30
CA GLY A 189 4.87 11.90 -14.44
C GLY A 189 5.32 13.27 -14.95
N ASP A 190 4.86 14.33 -14.27
CA ASP A 190 5.43 15.65 -14.45
C ASP A 190 6.86 15.72 -13.85
N SER A 191 7.81 16.26 -14.61
CA SER A 191 9.21 16.47 -14.17
C SER A 191 9.99 15.20 -13.80
N CYS A 192 9.81 14.11 -14.56
CA CYS A 192 10.50 12.82 -14.36
C CYS A 192 10.15 12.12 -13.03
N LEU A 193 8.93 12.34 -12.55
CA LEU A 193 8.32 11.61 -11.46
C LEU A 193 7.75 10.30 -11.98
N ASN A 194 8.64 9.36 -12.33
CA ASN A 194 8.21 8.05 -12.79
C ASN A 194 7.36 7.39 -11.69
N ILE A 195 6.16 6.97 -12.05
CA ILE A 195 5.26 6.20 -11.21
C ILE A 195 4.64 5.05 -12.01
N VAL A 196 4.13 4.05 -11.29
CA VAL A 196 3.34 2.95 -11.85
C VAL A 196 1.96 2.98 -11.22
N ASN A 197 0.93 3.14 -12.03
CA ASN A 197 -0.46 3.04 -11.61
C ASN A 197 -0.86 1.55 -11.53
N ILE A 198 -1.50 1.13 -10.44
CA ILE A 198 -1.84 -0.27 -10.18
C ILE A 198 -3.36 -0.43 -10.15
N PHE A 199 -3.87 -1.30 -11.01
CA PHE A 199 -5.29 -1.68 -11.04
C PHE A 199 -5.47 -3.15 -10.70
N TYR A 200 -6.54 -3.43 -9.95
CA TYR A 200 -6.93 -4.77 -9.54
C TYR A 200 -8.36 -5.03 -10.02
N TYR A 201 -8.58 -6.16 -10.68
CA TYR A 201 -9.90 -6.57 -11.13
C TYR A 201 -10.39 -7.74 -10.29
N LYS A 202 -11.62 -7.67 -9.79
CA LYS A 202 -12.28 -8.76 -9.06
C LYS A 202 -13.77 -8.61 -9.14
N GLU A 203 -14.45 -9.70 -9.47
CA GLU A 203 -15.91 -9.79 -9.40
C GLU A 203 -16.63 -8.71 -10.24
N GLY A 204 -16.09 -8.41 -11.42
CA GLY A 204 -16.65 -7.40 -12.32
C GLY A 204 -16.36 -5.95 -11.92
N ILE A 205 -15.44 -5.71 -10.99
CA ILE A 205 -15.07 -4.38 -10.50
C ILE A 205 -13.59 -4.12 -10.77
N ILE A 206 -13.28 -2.92 -11.29
CA ILE A 206 -11.92 -2.40 -11.39
C ILE A 206 -11.65 -1.50 -10.18
N TYR A 207 -10.75 -1.95 -9.32
CA TYR A 207 -10.19 -1.18 -8.22
C TYR A 207 -8.95 -0.45 -8.69
N ASP A 208 -8.92 0.86 -8.45
CA ASP A 208 -7.72 1.68 -8.56
C ASP A 208 -7.02 1.62 -7.21
N LEU A 209 -5.87 0.96 -7.15
CA LEU A 209 -5.12 0.78 -5.90
C LEU A 209 -4.19 1.97 -5.61
N GLY A 210 -4.09 2.92 -6.51
CA GLY A 210 -3.14 4.03 -6.48
C GLY A 210 -1.83 3.69 -7.20
N ASP A 211 -0.79 4.41 -6.82
CA ASP A 211 0.51 4.40 -7.49
C ASP A 211 1.68 4.07 -6.56
N ILE A 212 2.79 3.66 -7.18
CA ILE A 212 4.10 3.49 -6.57
C ILE A 212 5.16 4.22 -7.40
N GLY A 213 6.26 4.65 -6.78
CA GLY A 213 7.35 5.29 -7.50
C GLY A 213 8.18 4.34 -8.38
N GLY A 214 8.74 4.87 -9.46
CA GLY A 214 9.55 4.15 -10.44
C GLY A 214 8.75 3.78 -11.70
N LEU A 215 9.38 3.03 -12.59
CA LEU A 215 8.69 2.31 -13.68
C LEU A 215 8.55 0.83 -13.34
N VAL A 216 7.81 0.07 -14.13
CA VAL A 216 7.64 -1.38 -13.94
C VAL A 216 8.98 -2.12 -13.85
N ASP A 217 9.98 -1.70 -14.62
CA ASP A 217 11.34 -2.29 -14.58
C ASP A 217 12.09 -2.01 -13.27
N ASP A 218 11.66 -1.02 -12.47
CA ASP A 218 12.19 -0.72 -11.14
C ASP A 218 11.50 -1.56 -10.03
N ILE A 219 10.43 -2.29 -10.35
CA ILE A 219 9.70 -3.13 -9.38
C ILE A 219 10.43 -4.45 -9.20
N LYS A 220 10.69 -4.80 -7.94
CA LYS A 220 11.34 -6.05 -7.56
C LYS A 220 10.45 -6.85 -6.62
N SER A 221 10.12 -8.08 -7.02
CA SER A 221 9.50 -9.05 -6.12
C SER A 221 10.50 -9.48 -5.03
N LEU A 222 10.07 -9.43 -3.78
CA LEU A 222 10.78 -9.95 -2.61
C LEU A 222 10.23 -11.31 -2.16
N GLY A 223 9.20 -11.82 -2.82
CA GLY A 223 8.48 -13.05 -2.47
C GLY A 223 7.24 -12.81 -1.62
N ASP A 224 6.33 -13.80 -1.58
CA ASP A 224 5.14 -13.82 -0.71
C ASP A 224 4.22 -12.59 -0.81
N GLY A 225 4.08 -12.00 -2.00
CA GLY A 225 3.27 -10.80 -2.22
C GLY A 225 3.93 -9.49 -1.75
N LEU A 226 5.21 -9.53 -1.34
CA LEU A 226 5.99 -8.37 -0.98
C LEU A 226 6.83 -7.86 -2.16
N TYR A 227 6.82 -6.55 -2.36
CA TYR A 227 7.50 -5.87 -3.45
C TYR A 227 8.31 -4.69 -2.96
N GLU A 228 9.31 -4.30 -3.74
CA GLU A 228 10.14 -3.11 -3.56
C GLU A 228 10.12 -2.29 -4.85
N CYS A 229 9.95 -0.98 -4.75
CA CYS A 229 10.01 -0.04 -5.88
C CYS A 229 10.99 1.11 -5.58
N ARG A 230 11.15 2.03 -6.53
CA ARG A 230 12.06 3.18 -6.42
C ARG A 230 11.27 4.47 -6.26
N GLU A 231 11.07 4.90 -5.02
CA GLU A 231 10.29 6.10 -4.69
C GLU A 231 11.19 7.34 -4.68
N ARG A 232 10.67 8.47 -5.18
CA ARG A 232 11.33 9.76 -5.03
C ARG A 232 11.02 10.30 -3.65
N ALA A 233 12.05 10.86 -3.02
CA ALA A 233 11.90 11.49 -1.74
C ALA A 233 11.31 12.92 -1.82
N ASP A 234 10.52 13.30 -0.83
CA ASP A 234 9.78 14.58 -0.81
C ASP A 234 10.34 15.63 0.16
N THR A 235 11.27 15.29 1.05
CA THR A 235 11.53 16.13 2.25
C THR A 235 12.83 16.93 2.27
N LEU A 236 13.85 16.56 1.49
CA LEU A 236 15.23 17.06 1.67
C LEU A 236 15.84 17.69 0.42
N GLN A 237 16.01 16.85 -0.59
CA GLN A 237 16.58 17.12 -1.90
C GLN A 237 15.91 16.14 -2.86
N THR A 238 16.15 16.26 -4.16
CA THR A 238 15.72 15.17 -5.05
C THR A 238 16.68 14.00 -4.90
N TRP A 239 16.25 12.96 -4.19
CA TRP A 239 16.91 11.66 -4.12
C TRP A 239 15.85 10.56 -4.23
N PHE A 240 16.30 9.32 -4.39
CA PHE A 240 15.40 8.18 -4.55
C PHE A 240 15.82 7.08 -3.59
N HIS A 241 14.85 6.39 -2.99
CA HIS A 241 15.08 5.30 -2.07
C HIS A 241 14.20 4.09 -2.42
N PRO A 242 14.59 2.86 -2.03
CA PRO A 242 13.70 1.72 -2.13
C PRO A 242 12.49 1.92 -1.20
N ARG A 243 11.29 1.60 -1.66
CA ARG A 243 10.09 1.52 -0.79
C ARG A 243 9.46 0.16 -0.94
N LYS A 244 9.21 -0.51 0.19
CA LYS A 244 8.52 -1.79 0.21
C LYS A 244 7.01 -1.61 0.32
N PHE A 245 6.27 -2.47 -0.36
CA PHE A 245 4.81 -2.46 -0.34
C PHE A 245 4.24 -3.86 -0.60
N TYR A 246 2.96 -4.03 -0.28
CA TYR A 246 2.19 -5.23 -0.58
C TYR A 246 0.74 -4.85 -0.87
N ILE A 247 -0.02 -5.73 -1.53
CA ILE A 247 -1.46 -5.57 -1.72
C ILE A 247 -2.16 -6.45 -0.71
N SER A 248 -3.03 -5.86 0.10
CA SER A 248 -3.85 -6.54 1.10
C SER A 248 -5.31 -6.44 0.74
N ASP A 249 -6.10 -7.41 1.16
CA ASP A 249 -7.53 -7.22 1.34
C ASP A 249 -7.76 -6.46 2.67
N MET A 250 -8.58 -5.41 2.64
CA MET A 250 -9.03 -4.69 3.83
C MET A 250 -10.54 -4.79 3.93
N SER A 251 -11.03 -5.33 5.06
CA SER A 251 -12.45 -5.31 5.38
C SER A 251 -12.83 -3.94 5.94
N MET A 252 -13.78 -3.30 5.29
CA MET A 252 -14.41 -2.06 5.76
C MET A 252 -15.89 -2.31 6.05
N GLY A 253 -16.33 -1.88 7.22
CA GLY A 253 -17.76 -1.82 7.52
C GLY A 253 -18.40 -0.65 6.77
N SER A 254 -19.48 -0.93 6.04
CA SER A 254 -20.32 0.05 5.37
C SER A 254 -21.79 -0.20 5.74
N TYR A 255 -22.67 0.72 5.38
CA TYR A 255 -24.11 0.51 5.42
C TYR A 255 -24.67 0.52 4.01
N ASP A 256 -25.61 -0.38 3.70
CA ASP A 256 -26.33 -0.37 2.42
C ASP A 256 -27.39 0.74 2.39
N VAL A 257 -28.10 0.87 1.27
CA VAL A 257 -29.18 1.87 1.09
C VAL A 257 -30.38 1.66 2.04
N ASN A 258 -30.45 0.51 2.70
CA ASN A 258 -31.46 0.17 3.70
C ASN A 258 -30.91 0.23 5.14
N ASP A 259 -29.73 0.83 5.33
CA ASP A 259 -29.05 0.98 6.63
C ASP A 259 -28.67 -0.36 7.29
N ASN A 260 -28.52 -1.43 6.49
CA ASN A 260 -27.96 -2.69 6.99
C ASN A 260 -26.44 -2.59 6.97
N TYR A 261 -25.80 -3.03 8.05
CA TYR A 261 -24.35 -3.19 8.06
C TYR A 261 -23.93 -4.23 7.01
N VAL A 262 -23.00 -3.84 6.14
CA VAL A 262 -22.38 -4.69 5.13
C VAL A 262 -20.88 -4.56 5.30
N GLU A 263 -20.20 -5.68 5.44
CA GLU A 263 -18.74 -5.73 5.37
C GLU A 263 -18.34 -5.86 3.90
N VAL A 264 -17.53 -4.92 3.42
CA VAL A 264 -16.98 -4.94 2.07
C VAL A 264 -15.48 -5.15 2.20
N THR A 265 -14.98 -6.22 1.59
CA THR A 265 -13.55 -6.47 1.48
C THR A 265 -13.05 -5.85 0.17
N THR A 266 -12.09 -4.93 0.27
CA THR A 266 -11.50 -4.27 -0.89
C THR A 266 -9.98 -4.45 -0.91
N PRO A 267 -9.38 -4.70 -2.07
CA PRO A 267 -7.92 -4.68 -2.20
C PRO A 267 -7.39 -3.26 -1.95
N VAL A 268 -6.26 -3.16 -1.26
CA VAL A 268 -5.59 -1.91 -0.90
C VAL A 268 -4.08 -2.06 -1.06
N LEU A 269 -3.45 -1.07 -1.67
CA LEU A 269 -2.00 -0.93 -1.70
C LEU A 269 -1.50 -0.45 -0.33
N VAL A 270 -0.63 -1.24 0.32
CA VAL A 270 -0.08 -0.92 1.63
C VAL A 270 1.43 -0.72 1.52
N ARG A 271 1.90 0.50 1.80
CA ARG A 271 3.32 0.80 1.98
C ARG A 271 3.78 0.27 3.34
N MET A 272 4.94 -0.37 3.39
CA MET A 272 5.50 -0.86 4.66
C MET A 272 5.84 0.31 5.59
N PRO A 273 5.91 0.06 6.92
CA PRO A 273 6.28 1.09 7.89
C PRO A 273 7.57 1.82 7.52
N LYS A 274 7.67 3.07 8.00
CA LYS A 274 8.78 3.99 7.74
C LYS A 274 10.12 3.31 8.01
N GLU A 275 10.93 3.15 6.94
CA GLU A 275 12.30 2.68 7.06
C GLU A 275 13.25 3.87 7.08
N MET A 276 14.36 3.76 7.80
CA MET A 276 15.41 4.77 7.73
C MET A 276 16.25 4.53 6.48
N TYR A 277 16.05 5.37 5.46
CA TYR A 277 16.70 5.27 4.17
C TYR A 277 18.04 6.01 4.18
N LEU A 278 19.08 5.42 3.59
CA LEU A 278 20.40 6.03 3.52
C LEU A 278 20.39 7.21 2.54
N VAL A 279 20.73 8.41 3.02
CA VAL A 279 20.85 9.63 2.21
C VAL A 279 22.31 9.91 1.85
N ASN A 280 23.21 9.76 2.82
CA ASN A 280 24.66 9.98 2.74
C ASN A 280 25.09 11.21 1.92
N THR A 281 24.48 12.37 2.19
CA THR A 281 24.73 13.61 1.45
C THR A 281 25.46 14.62 2.32
N ARG A 282 26.61 15.08 1.85
CA ARG A 282 27.36 16.14 2.51
C ARG A 282 26.79 17.51 2.18
N VAL A 283 26.63 18.33 3.21
CA VAL A 283 25.96 19.62 3.16
C VAL A 283 26.73 20.67 3.96
N ILE A 284 26.52 21.94 3.63
CA ILE A 284 26.85 23.06 4.53
C ILE A 284 25.58 23.54 5.21
N LEU A 285 25.60 23.69 6.53
CA LEU A 285 24.45 24.17 7.29
C LEU A 285 24.26 25.67 7.08
N LEU A 286 23.05 26.10 6.73
CA LEU A 286 22.72 27.52 6.54
C LEU A 286 22.18 28.17 7.82
N HIS A 287 21.80 27.34 8.79
CA HIS A 287 21.26 27.70 10.10
C HIS A 287 21.90 26.84 11.20
N ASP A 288 21.83 27.31 12.44
CA ASP A 288 22.09 26.46 13.60
C ASP A 288 21.00 25.38 13.67
N LEU A 289 21.38 24.12 13.84
CA LEU A 289 20.44 23.01 14.04
C LEU A 289 20.58 22.47 15.46
N PHE A 290 19.45 22.16 16.09
CA PHE A 290 19.41 21.51 17.40
C PHE A 290 18.92 20.08 17.20
N LEU A 291 19.75 19.12 17.59
CA LEU A 291 19.49 17.71 17.37
C LEU A 291 19.18 16.98 18.68
N TYR A 292 18.26 16.05 18.58
CA TYR A 292 17.92 15.05 19.59
C TYR A 292 18.92 13.89 19.56
N LYS A 293 19.23 13.31 20.71
CA LYS A 293 20.09 12.10 20.77
C LYS A 293 19.39 10.87 20.17
N THR A 294 18.08 10.79 20.32
CA THR A 294 17.22 9.72 19.79
C THR A 294 15.88 10.31 19.32
N GLN A 295 15.16 9.59 18.47
CA GLN A 295 13.80 9.96 18.03
C GLN A 295 12.77 10.04 19.17
N PHE A 296 13.10 9.48 20.35
CA PHE A 296 12.26 9.49 21.55
C PHE A 296 12.65 10.59 22.55
N SER A 297 13.70 11.35 22.27
CA SER A 297 14.14 12.42 23.16
C SER A 297 13.15 13.58 23.08
N ILE A 298 12.81 14.16 24.22
CA ILE A 298 11.89 15.32 24.31
C ILE A 298 12.62 16.66 24.23
N THR A 299 13.95 16.66 24.32
CA THR A 299 14.78 17.87 24.26
C THR A 299 15.96 17.65 23.33
N ALA A 300 16.20 18.64 22.46
CA ALA A 300 17.40 18.69 21.64
C ALA A 300 18.60 19.13 22.49
N GLU A 301 19.71 18.40 22.40
CA GLU A 301 20.90 18.60 23.24
C GLU A 301 22.18 18.83 22.44
N VAL A 302 22.17 18.49 21.15
CA VAL A 302 23.34 18.61 20.28
C VAL A 302 23.14 19.81 19.37
N LYS A 303 23.96 20.84 19.52
CA LYS A 303 23.95 21.99 18.62
C LYS A 303 24.94 21.76 17.48
N LEU A 304 24.45 21.89 16.26
CA LEU A 304 25.21 21.99 15.04
C LEU A 304 25.22 23.46 14.59
N GLU A 305 26.39 24.06 14.38
CA GLU A 305 26.53 25.48 14.06
C GLU A 305 26.36 25.79 12.57
N LYS A 306 25.78 26.95 12.27
CA LYS A 306 25.73 27.51 10.93
C LYS A 306 27.12 27.57 10.27
N ASN A 307 27.15 27.36 8.96
CA ASN A 307 28.33 27.31 8.08
C ASN A 307 29.28 26.14 8.32
N GLN A 308 28.98 25.22 9.23
CA GLN A 308 29.76 23.99 9.34
C GLN A 308 29.31 22.96 8.29
N TYR A 309 30.22 22.04 7.96
CA TYR A 309 29.88 20.87 7.17
C TYR A 309 29.24 19.79 8.04
N ALA A 310 28.24 19.14 7.46
CA ALA A 310 27.58 17.97 8.03
C ALA A 310 27.24 16.97 6.92
N THR A 311 26.87 15.76 7.33
CA THR A 311 26.34 14.72 6.46
C THR A 311 24.92 14.41 6.90
N ILE A 312 23.96 14.50 5.97
CA ILE A 312 22.66 13.89 6.12
C ILE A 312 22.86 12.40 5.89
N VAL A 313 22.80 11.63 6.98
CA VAL A 313 23.16 10.20 6.95
C VAL A 313 21.95 9.39 6.49
N THR A 314 20.80 9.59 7.14
CA THR A 314 19.58 8.84 6.86
C THR A 314 18.33 9.68 7.15
N SER A 315 17.23 9.37 6.47
CA SER A 315 15.92 9.95 6.72
C SER A 315 14.85 8.90 6.50
N ASP A 316 13.70 9.02 7.18
CA ASP A 316 12.51 8.23 6.87
C ASP A 316 11.64 8.87 5.77
N ASP A 317 12.10 9.99 5.21
CA ASP A 317 11.41 10.82 4.22
C ASP A 317 10.00 11.29 4.64
N GLU A 318 9.72 11.34 5.93
CA GLU A 318 8.42 11.81 6.42
C GLU A 318 8.55 12.68 7.67
N GLU A 319 9.29 12.23 8.67
CA GLU A 319 9.36 12.90 9.98
C GLU A 319 10.79 13.16 10.44
N TRP A 320 11.72 12.23 10.24
CA TRP A 320 13.02 12.23 10.91
C TRP A 320 14.19 12.24 9.94
N ILE A 321 15.22 12.98 10.34
CA ILE A 321 16.52 13.03 9.65
C ILE A 321 17.62 12.84 10.69
N TYR A 322 18.56 11.94 10.43
CA TYR A 322 19.79 11.80 11.20
C TYR A 322 20.93 12.55 10.52
N ILE A 323 21.53 13.50 11.25
CA ILE A 323 22.59 14.38 10.78
C ILE A 323 23.85 14.16 11.62
N GLN A 324 24.99 14.05 10.95
CA GLN A 324 26.31 13.93 11.55
C GLN A 324 27.14 15.17 11.19
N GLY A 325 27.54 15.96 12.18
CA GLY A 325 28.48 17.07 11.99
C GLY A 325 29.91 16.55 11.77
N ASP A 326 30.69 17.24 10.93
CA ASP A 326 32.08 16.86 10.62
C ASP A 326 33.03 17.11 11.78
N VAL A 327 32.78 18.17 12.56
CA VAL A 327 33.65 18.58 13.67
C VAL A 327 33.11 18.05 14.99
N ASN A 328 31.81 18.19 15.25
CA ASN A 328 31.19 17.75 16.49
C ASN A 328 29.71 17.39 16.30
N GLY A 329 29.26 16.39 17.07
CA GLY A 329 27.85 16.12 17.28
C GLY A 329 27.19 15.31 16.18
N ALA A 330 26.20 14.51 16.59
CA ALA A 330 25.29 13.82 15.70
C ALA A 330 23.96 13.67 16.41
N GLY A 331 22.89 13.58 15.63
CA GLY A 331 21.57 13.45 16.21
C GLY A 331 20.46 13.53 15.19
N TRP A 332 19.26 13.48 15.72
CA TRP A 332 18.01 13.49 14.99
C TRP A 332 17.42 14.88 14.98
N ILE A 333 16.81 15.27 13.87
CA ILE A 333 15.96 16.46 13.79
C ILE A 333 14.67 16.06 13.10
N ARG A 334 13.57 16.70 13.50
CA ARG A 334 12.29 16.52 12.83
C ARG A 334 12.22 17.40 11.59
N ILE A 335 11.62 16.91 10.51
CA ILE A 335 11.42 17.68 9.28
C ILE A 335 10.60 18.95 9.57
N GLU A 336 9.59 18.86 10.45
CA GLU A 336 8.77 20.01 10.87
C GLU A 336 9.55 21.10 11.63
N GLU A 337 10.72 20.77 12.18
CA GLU A 337 11.58 21.71 12.90
C GLU A 337 12.63 22.36 12.01
N LEU A 338 12.68 22.00 10.72
CA LEU A 338 13.53 22.65 9.74
C LEU A 338 13.02 24.07 9.44
N PRO A 339 13.91 25.04 9.16
CA PRO A 339 13.53 26.37 8.71
C PRO A 339 12.58 26.34 7.50
N GLU A 340 11.51 27.15 7.55
CA GLU A 340 10.38 27.18 6.58
C GLU A 340 10.78 27.41 5.12
N ASP A 341 11.96 27.96 4.86
CA ASP A 341 12.44 28.31 3.52
C ASP A 341 12.86 27.06 2.70
N ASN A 342 12.80 25.85 3.28
CA ASN A 342 13.34 24.58 2.74
C ASN A 342 14.83 24.62 2.32
N THR A 343 15.51 25.75 2.50
CA THR A 343 16.94 25.95 2.28
C THR A 343 17.66 25.99 3.63
N PHE A 344 17.66 24.86 4.35
CA PHE A 344 18.46 24.74 5.58
C PHE A 344 19.89 24.24 5.31
N ILE A 345 20.11 23.72 4.10
CA ILE A 345 21.36 23.15 3.61
C ILE A 345 21.73 23.77 2.26
N GLY A 346 23.02 24.02 2.06
CA GLY A 346 23.61 24.19 0.73
C GLY A 346 24.29 22.90 0.28
N LEU A 347 24.13 22.52 -0.99
CA LEU A 347 24.93 21.45 -1.57
C LEU A 347 26.39 21.88 -1.58
N SER A 348 27.27 21.14 -0.91
CA SER A 348 28.69 21.40 -0.99
C SER A 348 29.23 20.87 -2.31
N ASN A 349 29.65 21.75 -3.22
CA ASN A 349 30.47 21.39 -4.37
C ASN A 349 31.86 20.97 -3.90
N ALA A 350 31.98 19.78 -3.32
CA ALA A 350 33.25 19.18 -2.97
C ALA A 350 33.25 17.78 -3.59
N GLY A 351 33.98 17.65 -4.70
CA GLY A 351 34.22 16.37 -5.38
C GLY A 351 35.23 15.48 -4.68
#